data_AF-A0A521XXM6-F1
#
_entry.id   AF-A0A521XXM6-F1
#
_cell.length_a   1.000
_cell.length_b   1.000
_cell.length_c   1.000
_cell.angle_alpha   90.00
_cell.angle_beta   90.00
_cell.angle_gamma   90.00
#
_symmetry.space_group_name_H-M   'P 1'
#
loop_
_entity.id
_entity.type
_entity.pdbx_description
1 polymer ?
#
loop_
_entity_poly.entity_id
_entity_poly.type
_entity_poly.pdbx_seq_one_letter_code
_entity_poly.pdbx_strand_id
1 'polypeptide(L)'
;MMKLQRKLNHSIYNASRFVVKPNNHTKYHNHHEIEVFITISGEGLIKIDGNDVSLKSGVIIELEPLKTHIIFNTSDKNDLIICSFWWNDNDHFHNSIKNKFLELTEIGQHDDVHFILPSFTTPNGNLHVGHIAGPLLAADILKRNYNLNKFNAYLLTGTIGHQTQVQIEADKLGKTFLETALFYSEKIRQSMEYINIQPDCFITLENKDNLIMVSNLFIDRLLK
;
A
#
# COMPACT_ATOMS: atom_id res chain seq x y z
N MET A 1 1.52 12.88 -17.34
CA MET A 1 2.82 12.51 -17.93
C MET A 1 3.91 13.28 -17.19
N MET A 2 4.66 12.60 -16.32
CA MET A 2 5.59 13.19 -15.37
C MET A 2 6.94 13.45 -16.07
N LYS A 3 7.29 14.72 -16.33
CA LYS A 3 8.62 15.07 -16.84
C LYS A 3 9.52 15.43 -15.67
N LEU A 4 10.35 14.47 -15.22
CA LEU A 4 11.49 14.77 -14.35
C LEU A 4 12.44 15.71 -15.11
N GLN A 5 12.67 16.92 -14.60
CA GLN A 5 13.75 17.77 -15.06
C GLN A 5 14.87 17.82 -14.00
N ARG A 6 16.00 17.22 -14.40
CA ARG A 6 17.38 17.38 -13.93
C ARG A 6 17.75 16.82 -12.53
N LYS A 7 18.44 15.67 -12.57
CA LYS A 7 19.27 15.11 -11.49
C LYS A 7 20.60 15.88 -11.47
N LEU A 8 20.92 16.59 -10.40
CA LEU A 8 22.26 17.14 -10.16
C LEU A 8 23.11 16.04 -9.52
N ASN A 9 24.16 15.59 -10.20
CA ASN A 9 24.89 14.35 -9.89
C ASN A 9 25.67 14.30 -8.56
N HIS A 10 25.51 15.27 -7.64
CA HIS A 10 26.21 15.33 -6.35
C HIS A 10 25.36 15.94 -5.21
N SER A 11 24.03 15.95 -5.35
CA SER A 11 23.16 16.50 -4.32
C SER A 11 22.86 15.43 -3.25
N ILE A 12 22.96 15.80 -1.97
CA ILE A 12 22.55 14.96 -0.82
C ILE A 12 21.03 14.74 -0.80
N TYR A 13 20.28 15.49 -1.61
CA TYR A 13 18.85 15.39 -1.79
C TYR A 13 18.47 15.35 -3.27
N ASN A 14 17.33 14.75 -3.55
CA ASN A 14 16.65 14.86 -4.84
C ASN A 14 15.63 16.00 -4.79
N ALA A 15 15.30 16.55 -5.95
CA ALA A 15 14.29 17.59 -6.05
C ALA A 15 13.46 17.43 -7.33
N SER A 16 12.20 17.83 -7.26
CA SER A 16 11.31 17.89 -8.41
C SER A 16 10.26 18.97 -8.25
N ARG A 17 9.61 19.31 -9.37
CA ARG A 17 8.41 20.14 -9.36
C ARG A 17 7.30 19.38 -10.05
N PHE A 18 6.12 19.36 -9.45
CA PHE A 18 4.94 18.75 -10.02
C PHE A 18 3.73 19.69 -9.94
N VAL A 19 2.71 19.35 -10.72
CA VAL A 19 1.46 20.11 -10.84
C VAL A 19 0.30 19.16 -10.59
N VAL A 20 -0.59 19.56 -9.67
CA VAL A 20 -1.86 18.88 -9.43
C VAL A 20 -2.95 19.72 -10.11
N LYS A 21 -3.64 19.11 -11.09
CA LYS A 21 -4.70 19.79 -11.84
C LYS A 21 -5.93 20.08 -10.96
N PRO A 22 -6.77 21.07 -11.32
CA PRO A 22 -8.03 21.34 -10.63
C PRO A 22 -8.81 20.06 -10.34
N ASN A 23 -9.38 19.97 -9.14
CA ASN A 23 -10.17 18.81 -8.67
C ASN A 23 -9.45 17.45 -8.79
N ASN A 24 -8.12 17.45 -8.77
CA ASN A 24 -7.29 16.25 -8.88
C ASN A 24 -6.41 16.07 -7.65
N HIS A 25 -5.75 14.92 -7.55
CA HIS A 25 -4.90 14.57 -6.43
C HIS A 25 -3.65 13.79 -6.86
N THR A 26 -2.63 13.77 -6.00
CA THR A 26 -1.50 12.87 -6.14
C THR A 26 -1.89 11.45 -5.76
N LYS A 27 -1.04 10.47 -6.04
CA LYS A 27 -1.23 9.12 -5.48
C LYS A 27 -0.97 9.14 -3.96
N TYR A 28 -1.47 8.12 -3.27
CA TYR A 28 -1.10 7.84 -1.89
C TYR A 28 0.36 7.44 -1.79
N HIS A 29 1.10 8.13 -0.94
CA HIS A 29 2.51 7.89 -0.70
C HIS A 29 2.73 7.52 0.77
N ASN A 30 3.65 6.59 0.99
CA ASN A 30 4.24 6.26 2.29
C ASN A 30 5.60 5.65 1.95
N HIS A 31 6.66 6.29 2.42
CA HIS A 31 8.00 5.96 1.98
C HIS A 31 9.00 6.24 3.10
N HIS A 32 10.27 5.94 2.85
CA HIS A 32 11.34 5.92 3.87
C HIS A 32 12.16 7.21 3.88
N GLU A 33 12.02 8.00 2.83
CA GLU A 33 12.64 9.29 2.65
C GLU A 33 12.03 10.33 3.60
N ILE A 34 12.85 11.28 4.03
CA ILE A 34 12.34 12.58 4.48
C ILE A 34 11.92 13.34 3.22
N GLU A 35 10.73 13.96 3.25
CA GLU A 35 10.24 14.74 2.13
C GLU A 35 9.77 16.12 2.57
N VAL A 36 10.18 17.16 1.85
CA VAL A 36 9.77 18.54 2.06
C VAL A 36 9.00 19.02 0.83
N PHE A 37 7.77 19.46 1.06
CA PHE A 37 6.95 20.11 0.05
C PHE A 37 6.91 21.62 0.27
N ILE A 38 7.16 22.38 -0.79
CA ILE A 38 6.97 23.82 -0.83
C ILE A 38 5.89 24.14 -1.85
N THR A 39 4.79 24.70 -1.38
CA THR A 39 3.71 25.15 -2.26
C THR A 39 4.13 26.43 -2.96
N ILE A 40 4.36 26.36 -4.27
CA ILE A 40 4.82 27.51 -5.06
C ILE A 40 3.66 28.42 -5.43
N SER A 41 2.51 27.84 -5.76
CA SER A 41 1.30 28.60 -6.12
C SER A 41 0.06 27.71 -6.08
N GLY A 42 -1.11 28.33 -5.97
CA GLY A 42 -2.39 27.63 -5.88
C GLY A 42 -2.80 27.35 -4.44
N GLU A 43 -3.89 26.63 -4.29
CA GLU A 43 -4.45 26.23 -3.00
C GLU A 43 -4.89 24.77 -3.05
N GLY A 44 -4.84 24.12 -1.90
CA GLY A 44 -5.20 22.73 -1.76
C GLY A 44 -5.18 22.27 -0.32
N LEU A 45 -5.17 20.97 -0.14
CA LEU A 45 -4.95 20.33 1.15
C LEU A 45 -4.00 19.14 0.98
N ILE A 46 -3.19 18.88 2.00
CA ILE A 46 -2.48 17.62 2.16
C ILE A 46 -3.10 16.89 3.34
N LYS A 47 -3.44 15.62 3.16
CA LYS A 47 -3.88 14.75 4.24
C LYS A 47 -2.70 13.93 4.70
N ILE A 48 -2.28 14.06 5.96
CA ILE A 48 -1.13 13.38 6.57
C ILE A 48 -1.62 12.53 7.73
N ASP A 49 -1.46 11.21 7.64
CA ASP A 49 -2.00 10.24 8.61
C ASP A 49 -3.48 10.50 8.98
N GLY A 50 -4.28 10.88 7.98
CA GLY A 50 -5.70 11.18 8.14
C GLY A 50 -6.04 12.63 8.54
N ASN A 51 -5.06 13.43 8.94
CA ASN A 51 -5.26 14.83 9.32
C ASN A 51 -5.08 15.78 8.13
N ASP A 52 -5.98 16.75 7.98
CA ASP A 52 -5.93 17.70 6.88
C ASP A 52 -5.09 18.94 7.24
N VAL A 53 -4.17 19.30 6.35
CA VAL A 53 -3.35 20.52 6.43
C VAL A 53 -3.56 21.34 5.17
N SER A 54 -3.90 22.63 5.33
CA SER A 54 -4.14 23.52 4.20
C SER A 54 -2.82 23.88 3.49
N LEU A 55 -2.82 23.77 2.16
CA LEU A 55 -1.73 24.21 1.31
C LEU A 55 -2.11 25.54 0.65
N LYS A 56 -1.24 26.54 0.79
CA LYS A 56 -1.29 27.82 0.10
C LYS A 56 0.11 28.21 -0.34
N SER A 57 0.23 29.11 -1.30
CA SER A 57 1.52 29.66 -1.73
C SER A 57 2.40 30.06 -0.53
N GLY A 58 3.63 29.54 -0.50
CA GLY A 58 4.61 29.77 0.58
C GLY A 58 4.54 28.78 1.74
N VAL A 59 3.51 27.92 1.83
CA VAL A 59 3.44 26.87 2.85
C VAL A 59 4.52 25.82 2.58
N ILE A 60 5.28 25.49 3.62
CA ILE A 60 6.29 24.44 3.65
C ILE A 60 5.80 23.35 4.59
N ILE A 61 5.82 22.11 4.13
CA ILE A 61 5.50 20.93 4.92
C ILE A 61 6.70 20.00 4.88
N GLU A 62 7.16 19.60 6.05
CA GLU A 62 8.13 18.53 6.23
C GLU A 62 7.37 17.25 6.61
N LEU A 63 7.72 16.16 5.95
CA LEU A 63 7.20 14.83 6.19
C LEU A 63 8.33 13.96 6.71
N GLU A 64 8.16 13.51 7.95
CA GLU A 64 8.96 12.43 8.50
C GLU A 64 8.72 11.14 7.70
N PRO A 65 9.69 10.21 7.69
CA PRO A 65 9.49 8.90 7.11
C PRO A 65 8.24 8.18 7.63
N LEU A 66 7.66 7.32 6.79
CA LEU A 66 6.48 6.49 7.09
C LEU A 66 5.18 7.25 7.37
N LYS A 67 5.15 8.57 7.12
CA LYS A 67 3.92 9.37 7.10
C LYS A 67 3.11 9.10 5.84
N THR A 68 1.88 8.63 6.01
CA THR A 68 0.98 8.43 4.87
C THR A 68 0.45 9.76 4.42
N HIS A 69 0.59 10.08 3.13
CA HIS A 69 0.17 11.36 2.63
C HIS A 69 -0.41 11.34 1.21
N ILE A 70 -1.30 12.29 0.95
CA ILE A 70 -1.92 12.55 -0.35
C ILE A 70 -2.26 14.05 -0.45
N ILE A 71 -2.01 14.64 -1.61
CA ILE A 71 -2.24 16.06 -1.87
C ILE A 71 -3.43 16.21 -2.81
N PHE A 72 -4.38 17.07 -2.46
CA PHE A 72 -5.52 17.43 -3.29
C PHE A 72 -5.42 18.89 -3.70
N ASN A 73 -5.70 19.15 -4.98
CA ASN A 73 -6.03 20.49 -5.44
C ASN A 73 -7.53 20.71 -5.26
N THR A 74 -7.88 21.64 -4.37
CA THR A 74 -9.27 21.98 -4.03
C THR A 74 -9.85 23.06 -4.92
N SER A 75 -9.06 23.59 -5.86
CA SER A 75 -9.52 24.61 -6.80
C SER A 75 -10.23 23.97 -7.99
N ASP A 76 -11.30 24.63 -8.46
CA ASP A 76 -11.99 24.28 -9.70
C ASP A 76 -11.28 24.80 -10.96
N LYS A 77 -10.34 25.75 -10.80
CA LYS A 77 -9.80 26.52 -11.94
C LYS A 77 -8.28 26.55 -11.99
N ASN A 78 -7.63 26.66 -10.84
CA ASN A 78 -6.20 26.95 -10.78
C ASN A 78 -5.39 25.68 -10.54
N ASP A 79 -4.25 25.57 -11.23
CA ASP A 79 -3.26 24.54 -10.96
C ASP A 79 -2.62 24.77 -9.58
N LEU A 80 -2.42 23.68 -8.83
CA LEU A 80 -1.60 23.66 -7.62
C LEU A 80 -0.18 23.21 -7.99
N ILE A 81 0.81 24.06 -7.72
CA ILE A 81 2.20 23.83 -8.11
C ILE A 81 3.04 23.64 -6.84
N ILE A 82 3.75 22.52 -6.77
CA ILE A 82 4.55 22.14 -5.60
C ILE A 82 5.97 21.78 -6.04
N CYS A 83 6.94 22.24 -5.26
CA CYS A 83 8.32 21.78 -5.32
C CYS A 83 8.53 20.75 -4.20
N SER A 84 9.08 19.58 -4.53
CA SER A 84 9.45 18.56 -3.55
C SER A 84 10.95 18.41 -3.47
N PHE A 85 11.44 18.18 -2.26
CA PHE A 85 12.82 17.80 -1.95
C PHE A 85 12.77 16.55 -1.09
N TRP A 86 13.62 15.57 -1.36
CA TRP A 86 13.64 14.35 -0.56
C TRP A 86 15.02 13.71 -0.49
N TRP A 87 15.32 13.09 0.64
CA TRP A 87 16.58 12.39 0.86
C TRP A 87 16.39 11.25 1.85
N ASN A 88 17.36 10.34 1.85
CA ASN A 88 17.40 9.23 2.80
C ASN A 88 18.27 9.63 4.00
N ASP A 89 17.75 9.39 5.19
CA ASP A 89 18.48 9.48 6.45
C ASP A 89 18.11 8.26 7.30
N ASN A 90 19.09 7.40 7.55
CA ASN A 90 18.85 6.14 8.25
C ASN A 90 18.46 6.36 9.71
N ASP A 91 19.01 7.38 10.38
CA ASP A 91 18.74 7.64 11.78
C ASP A 91 17.31 8.17 11.96
N HIS A 92 16.88 9.11 11.12
CA HIS A 92 15.48 9.56 11.09
C HIS A 92 14.50 8.44 10.70
N PHE A 93 14.87 7.58 9.74
CA PHE A 93 14.04 6.43 9.38
C PHE A 93 13.90 5.45 10.55
N HIS A 94 15.00 5.07 11.20
CA HIS A 94 14.98 4.18 12.36
C HIS A 94 14.23 4.80 13.55
N ASN A 95 14.36 6.10 13.79
CA ASN A 95 13.60 6.80 14.83
C ASN A 95 12.11 6.86 14.48
N SER A 96 11.75 7.06 13.21
CA SER A 96 10.35 7.04 12.75
C SER A 96 9.72 5.65 12.89
N ILE A 97 10.48 4.57 12.62
CA ILE A 97 10.06 3.20 12.93
C ILE A 97 9.81 3.08 14.44
N LYS A 98 10.78 3.42 15.29
CA LYS A 98 10.63 3.31 16.74
C LYS A 98 9.43 4.09 17.26
N ASN A 99 9.21 5.31 16.78
CA ASN A 99 8.08 6.15 17.19
C ASN A 99 6.74 5.58 16.71
N LYS A 100 6.67 5.13 15.45
CA LYS A 100 5.45 4.54 14.88
C LYS A 100 5.08 3.22 15.56
N PHE A 101 6.08 2.48 16.02
CA PHE A 101 5.92 1.18 16.66
C PHE A 101 6.28 1.23 18.15
N LEU A 102 6.20 2.41 18.78
CA LEU A 102 6.66 2.58 20.17
C LEU A 102 5.87 1.69 21.12
N GLU A 103 4.54 1.64 20.92
CA GLU A 103 3.63 0.77 21.66
C GLU A 103 3.99 -0.72 21.48
N LEU A 104 4.51 -1.14 20.33
CA LEU A 104 5.03 -2.50 20.16
C LEU A 104 6.31 -2.70 20.98
N THR A 105 7.27 -1.78 20.87
CA THR A 105 8.58 -1.94 21.52
C THR A 105 8.56 -1.87 23.05
N GLU A 106 7.53 -1.28 23.65
CA GLU A 106 7.36 -1.20 25.11
C GLU A 106 6.59 -2.41 25.69
N ILE A 107 5.92 -3.21 24.85
CA ILE A 107 5.32 -4.49 25.23
C ILE A 107 6.46 -5.52 25.30
N GLY A 108 7.10 -5.60 26.47
CA GLY A 108 8.23 -6.51 26.72
C GLY A 108 7.97 -7.95 26.29
N GLN A 109 9.03 -8.61 25.78
CA GLN A 109 8.99 -9.97 25.21
C GLN A 109 7.87 -10.13 24.18
N HIS A 110 8.12 -9.67 22.95
CA HIS A 110 7.22 -9.94 21.85
C HIS A 110 6.95 -11.45 21.73
N ASP A 111 5.69 -11.85 21.87
CA ASP A 111 5.18 -13.01 21.14
C ASP A 111 5.48 -12.74 19.66
N ASP A 112 6.46 -13.44 19.10
CA ASP A 112 6.94 -13.26 17.74
C ASP A 112 5.74 -13.09 16.77
N VAL A 113 5.75 -12.01 15.99
CA VAL A 113 4.72 -11.78 14.96
C VAL A 113 5.10 -12.60 13.73
N HIS A 114 4.21 -13.51 13.33
CA HIS A 114 4.45 -14.41 12.21
C HIS A 114 3.55 -14.06 11.03
N PHE A 115 4.14 -13.60 9.94
CA PHE A 115 3.45 -13.46 8.67
C PHE A 115 3.56 -14.75 7.86
N ILE A 116 2.41 -15.30 7.50
CA ILE A 116 2.31 -16.50 6.66
C ILE A 116 1.85 -16.07 5.28
N LEU A 117 2.73 -16.26 4.29
CA LEU A 117 2.53 -15.84 2.91
C LEU A 117 2.57 -17.06 1.98
N PRO A 118 1.44 -17.78 1.80
CA PRO A 118 1.35 -18.81 0.77
C PRO A 118 1.51 -18.19 -0.63
N SER A 119 1.78 -19.03 -1.63
CA SER A 119 1.76 -18.56 -3.02
C SER A 119 0.40 -17.96 -3.38
N PHE A 120 0.45 -16.83 -4.06
CA PHE A 120 -0.73 -16.08 -4.48
C PHE A 120 -1.36 -16.79 -5.67
N THR A 121 -2.69 -16.90 -5.67
CA THR A 121 -3.40 -17.63 -6.72
C THR A 121 -3.58 -16.73 -7.94
N THR A 122 -3.24 -17.22 -9.13
CA THR A 122 -3.50 -16.50 -10.37
C THR A 122 -5.01 -16.37 -10.61
N PRO A 123 -5.56 -15.17 -10.85
CA PRO A 123 -7.00 -14.97 -11.03
C PRO A 123 -7.41 -15.20 -12.50
N ASN A 124 -7.18 -16.40 -13.02
CA ASN A 124 -7.51 -16.81 -14.39
C ASN A 124 -8.48 -18.00 -14.43
N GLY A 125 -9.09 -18.35 -13.29
CA GLY A 125 -9.95 -19.51 -13.15
C GLY A 125 -10.44 -19.68 -11.71
N ASN A 126 -11.32 -20.66 -11.50
CA ASN A 126 -11.75 -21.04 -10.16
C ASN A 126 -10.63 -21.75 -9.39
N LEU A 127 -10.72 -21.73 -8.06
CA LEU A 127 -9.89 -22.54 -7.18
C LEU A 127 -10.14 -24.04 -7.44
N HIS A 128 -9.10 -24.86 -7.48
CA HIS A 128 -9.20 -26.32 -7.58
C HIS A 128 -8.46 -26.99 -6.41
N VAL A 129 -8.66 -28.30 -6.24
CA VAL A 129 -8.10 -29.06 -5.10
C VAL A 129 -6.58 -28.92 -4.95
N GLY A 130 -5.84 -28.80 -6.05
CA GLY A 130 -4.39 -28.54 -6.00
C GLY A 130 -4.01 -27.21 -5.31
N HIS A 131 -4.77 -26.13 -5.49
CA HIS A 131 -4.53 -24.86 -4.79
C HIS A 131 -4.85 -24.98 -3.30
N ILE A 132 -5.89 -25.75 -2.95
CA ILE A 132 -6.29 -26.00 -1.56
C ILE A 132 -5.22 -26.84 -0.87
N ALA A 133 -4.98 -28.05 -1.38
CA ALA A 133 -4.10 -29.04 -0.77
C ALA A 133 -2.62 -28.63 -0.77
N GLY A 134 -2.22 -27.77 -1.71
CA GLY A 134 -0.88 -27.21 -1.75
C GLY A 134 -0.72 -26.06 -0.75
N PRO A 135 -0.69 -24.80 -1.23
CA PRO A 135 -0.26 -23.68 -0.40
C PRO A 135 -1.30 -23.22 0.63
N LEU A 136 -2.60 -23.28 0.33
CA LEU A 136 -3.62 -22.61 1.13
C LEU A 136 -3.95 -23.34 2.44
N LEU A 137 -4.21 -24.65 2.39
CA LEU A 137 -4.59 -25.41 3.57
C LEU A 137 -3.43 -25.49 4.58
N ALA A 138 -2.20 -25.70 4.09
CA ALA A 138 -1.02 -25.72 4.95
C ALA A 138 -0.82 -24.37 5.67
N ALA A 139 -1.02 -23.25 4.97
CA ALA A 139 -0.91 -21.92 5.56
C ALA A 139 -2.00 -21.65 6.61
N ASP A 140 -3.24 -22.08 6.36
CA ASP A 140 -4.34 -21.94 7.33
C ASP A 140 -4.11 -22.78 8.59
N ILE A 141 -3.69 -24.05 8.43
CA ILE A 141 -3.32 -24.93 9.55
C ILE A 141 -2.19 -24.30 10.37
N LEU A 142 -1.16 -23.77 9.70
CA LEU A 142 -0.03 -23.13 10.36
C LEU A 142 -0.48 -21.90 11.17
N LYS A 143 -1.28 -21.00 10.57
CA LYS A 143 -1.83 -19.83 11.27
C LYS A 143 -2.60 -20.25 12.53
N ARG A 144 -3.52 -21.21 12.38
CA ARG A 144 -4.33 -21.70 13.50
C ARG A 144 -3.47 -22.32 14.60
N ASN A 145 -2.46 -23.10 14.22
CA ASN A 145 -1.54 -23.70 15.18
C ASN A 145 -0.74 -22.65 15.95
N TYR A 146 -0.21 -21.63 15.28
CA TYR A 146 0.52 -20.55 15.92
C TYR A 146 -0.36 -19.77 16.90
N ASN A 147 -1.57 -19.39 16.47
CA ASN A 147 -2.51 -18.66 17.32
C ASN A 147 -2.98 -19.51 18.52
N LEU A 148 -3.15 -20.84 18.36
CA LEU A 148 -3.43 -21.74 19.48
C LEU A 148 -2.29 -21.82 20.50
N ASN A 149 -1.04 -21.65 20.05
CA ASN A 149 0.15 -21.59 20.90
C ASN A 149 0.43 -20.17 21.43
N LYS A 150 -0.53 -19.25 21.31
CA LYS A 150 -0.45 -17.85 21.77
C LYS A 150 0.60 -17.01 21.03
N PHE A 151 1.04 -17.43 19.86
CA PHE A 151 1.80 -16.56 18.95
C PHE A 151 0.85 -15.68 18.15
N ASN A 152 1.35 -14.53 17.69
CA ASN A 152 0.60 -13.61 16.83
C ASN A 152 0.83 -13.94 15.35
N ALA A 153 0.00 -14.80 14.76
CA ALA A 153 0.13 -15.20 13.36
C ALA A 153 -0.98 -14.65 12.45
N TYR A 154 -0.55 -14.12 11.31
CA TYR A 154 -1.41 -13.50 10.30
C TYR A 154 -1.18 -14.12 8.93
N LEU A 155 -2.29 -14.48 8.26
CA LEU A 155 -2.32 -15.04 6.92
C LEU A 155 -2.60 -13.92 5.91
N LEU A 156 -1.61 -13.64 5.06
CA LEU A 156 -1.71 -12.67 3.99
C LEU A 156 -1.60 -13.38 2.63
N THR A 157 -2.65 -13.28 1.81
CA THR A 157 -2.69 -13.89 0.49
C THR A 157 -3.52 -13.04 -0.48
N GLY A 158 -3.79 -13.55 -1.67
CA GLY A 158 -4.52 -12.82 -2.70
C GLY A 158 -4.22 -13.31 -4.10
N THR A 159 -4.45 -12.42 -5.07
CA THR A 159 -4.32 -12.74 -6.50
C THR A 159 -3.54 -11.69 -7.28
N ILE A 160 -2.55 -11.05 -6.65
CA ILE A 160 -1.76 -9.99 -7.30
C ILE A 160 -0.81 -10.55 -8.37
N GLY A 161 -0.64 -9.80 -9.46
CA GLY A 161 0.32 -10.10 -10.52
C GLY A 161 -0.16 -9.69 -11.92
N HIS A 162 0.78 -9.38 -12.81
CA HIS A 162 0.52 -9.19 -14.25
C HIS A 162 0.96 -10.46 -14.98
N GLN A 163 0.03 -11.40 -15.11
CA GLN A 163 0.31 -12.71 -15.69
C GLN A 163 -0.41 -12.88 -17.03
N THR A 164 0.29 -13.39 -18.05
CA THR A 164 -0.24 -13.54 -19.41
C THR A 164 -1.46 -14.45 -19.47
N GLN A 165 -1.58 -15.40 -18.55
CA GLN A 165 -2.71 -16.32 -18.43
C GLN A 165 -4.03 -15.61 -18.13
N VAL A 166 -4.00 -14.50 -17.40
CA VAL A 166 -5.20 -13.70 -17.12
C VAL A 166 -5.67 -13.00 -18.40
N GLN A 167 -4.74 -12.51 -19.22
CA GLN A 167 -5.09 -11.91 -20.52
C GLN A 167 -5.69 -12.94 -21.48
N ILE A 168 -5.09 -14.13 -21.57
CA ILE A 168 -5.61 -15.23 -22.41
C ILE A 168 -7.05 -15.56 -22.02
N GLU A 169 -7.35 -15.59 -20.72
CA GLU A 169 -8.70 -15.86 -20.24
C GLU A 169 -9.66 -14.68 -20.49
N ALA A 170 -9.17 -13.44 -20.35
CA ALA A 170 -9.94 -12.24 -20.66
C ALA A 170 -10.41 -12.22 -22.11
N ASP A 171 -9.51 -12.56 -23.05
CA ASP A 171 -9.80 -12.64 -24.47
C ASP A 171 -10.89 -13.68 -24.78
N LYS A 172 -10.86 -14.84 -24.10
CA LYS A 172 -11.90 -15.87 -24.24
C LYS A 172 -13.26 -15.42 -23.73
N LEU A 173 -13.28 -14.64 -22.65
CA LEU A 173 -14.51 -14.15 -22.01
C LEU A 173 -15.05 -12.87 -22.65
N GLY A 174 -14.32 -12.26 -23.59
CA GLY A 174 -14.68 -10.95 -24.16
C GLY A 174 -14.64 -9.83 -23.11
N LYS A 175 -13.76 -9.94 -22.11
CA LYS A 175 -13.60 -8.99 -21.00
C LYS A 175 -12.23 -8.32 -21.04
N THR A 176 -12.05 -7.24 -20.29
CA THR A 176 -10.73 -6.67 -20.04
C THR A 176 -9.93 -7.52 -19.05
N PHE A 177 -8.61 -7.31 -19.02
CA PHE A 177 -7.70 -7.92 -18.04
C PHE A 177 -8.16 -7.67 -16.60
N LEU A 178 -8.50 -6.41 -16.29
CA LEU A 178 -8.89 -6.01 -14.94
C LEU A 178 -10.23 -6.65 -14.54
N GLU A 179 -11.24 -6.60 -15.40
CA GLU A 179 -12.54 -7.23 -15.12
C GLU A 179 -12.40 -8.73 -14.91
N THR A 180 -11.56 -9.40 -15.70
CA THR A 180 -11.31 -10.85 -15.58
C THR A 180 -10.59 -11.18 -14.28
N ALA A 181 -9.54 -10.42 -13.95
CA ALA A 181 -8.82 -10.60 -12.71
C ALA A 181 -9.75 -10.43 -11.50
N LEU A 182 -10.48 -9.32 -11.41
CA LEU A 182 -11.37 -9.07 -10.27
C LEU A 182 -12.51 -10.09 -10.16
N PHE A 183 -13.07 -10.51 -11.31
CA PHE A 183 -14.09 -11.55 -11.35
C PHE A 183 -13.60 -12.87 -10.74
N TYR A 184 -12.41 -13.33 -11.11
CA TYR A 184 -11.86 -14.57 -10.56
C TYR A 184 -11.29 -14.39 -9.15
N SER A 185 -10.75 -13.22 -8.79
CA SER A 185 -10.37 -12.90 -7.41
C SER A 185 -11.54 -13.10 -6.45
N GLU A 186 -12.72 -12.61 -6.82
CA GLU A 186 -13.92 -12.74 -5.99
C GLU A 186 -14.37 -14.21 -5.89
N LYS A 187 -14.34 -14.97 -6.98
CA LYS A 187 -14.65 -16.41 -6.94
C LYS A 187 -13.66 -17.21 -6.10
N ILE A 188 -12.37 -16.87 -6.16
CA ILE A 188 -11.33 -17.48 -5.34
C ILE A 188 -11.60 -17.17 -3.87
N ARG A 189 -11.88 -15.90 -3.54
CA ARG A 189 -12.22 -15.46 -2.17
C ARG A 189 -13.43 -16.22 -1.62
N GLN A 190 -14.52 -16.32 -2.39
CA GLN A 190 -15.70 -17.10 -2.03
C GLN A 190 -15.38 -18.60 -1.84
N SER A 191 -14.54 -19.16 -2.72
CA SER A 191 -14.11 -20.56 -2.61
C SER A 191 -13.36 -20.82 -1.29
N MET A 192 -12.52 -19.87 -0.85
CA MET A 192 -11.82 -19.95 0.43
C MET A 192 -12.79 -19.85 1.62
N GLU A 193 -13.79 -18.99 1.54
CA GLU A 193 -14.86 -18.89 2.56
C GLU A 193 -15.63 -20.20 2.71
N TYR A 194 -16.00 -20.86 1.59
CA TYR A 194 -16.73 -22.14 1.63
C TYR A 194 -15.94 -23.27 2.31
N ILE A 195 -14.61 -23.24 2.26
CA ILE A 195 -13.74 -24.23 2.92
C ILE A 195 -13.16 -23.72 4.24
N ASN A 196 -13.69 -22.61 4.76
CA ASN A 196 -13.30 -22.00 6.03
C ASN A 196 -11.81 -21.61 6.13
N ILE A 197 -11.21 -21.19 5.03
CA ILE A 197 -9.90 -20.53 5.02
C ILE A 197 -10.14 -19.02 5.01
N GLN A 198 -9.71 -18.33 6.06
CA GLN A 198 -9.96 -16.91 6.28
C GLN A 198 -8.64 -16.14 6.43
N PRO A 199 -8.12 -15.57 5.34
CA PRO A 199 -6.98 -14.66 5.38
C PRO A 199 -7.31 -13.41 6.19
N ASP A 200 -6.34 -12.90 6.94
CA ASP A 200 -6.45 -11.61 7.62
C ASP A 200 -6.36 -10.45 6.62
N CYS A 201 -5.69 -10.69 5.49
CA CYS A 201 -5.61 -9.77 4.37
C CYS A 201 -5.67 -10.54 3.05
N PHE A 202 -6.60 -10.15 2.18
CA PHE A 202 -6.74 -10.67 0.82
C PHE A 202 -6.58 -9.53 -0.19
N ILE A 203 -5.45 -9.50 -0.90
CA ILE A 203 -5.14 -8.41 -1.85
C ILE A 203 -5.42 -8.80 -3.30
N THR A 204 -5.97 -7.86 -4.06
CA THR A 204 -6.29 -8.02 -5.48
C THR A 204 -5.65 -6.90 -6.31
N LEU A 205 -5.83 -6.95 -7.63
CA LEU A 205 -5.37 -5.88 -8.52
C LEU A 205 -6.10 -4.55 -8.30
N GLU A 206 -7.30 -4.54 -7.70
CA GLU A 206 -7.99 -3.31 -7.31
C GLU A 206 -7.19 -2.53 -6.26
N ASN A 207 -6.46 -3.26 -5.41
CA ASN A 207 -5.63 -2.66 -4.38
C ASN A 207 -4.31 -2.12 -4.93
N LYS A 208 -3.99 -2.24 -6.24
CA LYS A 208 -2.67 -1.86 -6.77
C LYS A 208 -2.31 -0.39 -6.52
N ASP A 209 -3.24 0.53 -6.76
CA ASP A 209 -3.00 1.97 -6.55
C ASP A 209 -3.10 2.39 -5.08
N ASN A 210 -3.71 1.55 -4.24
CA ASN A 210 -3.91 1.79 -2.81
C ASN A 210 -3.16 0.77 -1.94
N LEU A 211 -2.19 0.03 -2.49
CA LEU A 211 -1.55 -1.09 -1.78
C LEU A 211 -0.85 -0.57 -0.52
N ILE A 212 -0.23 0.60 -0.65
CA ILE A 212 0.37 1.34 0.46
C ILE A 212 -0.67 1.62 1.57
N MET A 213 -1.87 2.08 1.20
CA MET A 213 -2.94 2.34 2.15
C MET A 213 -3.44 1.05 2.81
N VAL A 214 -3.66 -0.01 2.04
CA VAL A 214 -4.10 -1.32 2.58
C VAL A 214 -3.06 -1.91 3.51
N SER A 215 -1.78 -1.84 3.15
CA SER A 215 -0.66 -2.28 4.00
C SER A 215 -0.59 -1.47 5.28
N ASN A 216 -0.73 -0.14 5.20
CA ASN A 216 -0.74 0.70 6.40
C ASN A 216 -1.95 0.42 7.30
N LEU A 217 -3.16 0.30 6.74
CA LEU A 217 -4.34 -0.08 7.51
C LEU A 217 -4.20 -1.45 8.16
N PHE A 218 -3.57 -2.40 7.48
CA PHE A 218 -3.29 -3.72 8.03
C PHE A 218 -2.27 -3.62 9.17
N ILE A 219 -1.17 -2.90 8.98
CA ILE A 219 -0.18 -2.63 10.02
C ILE A 219 -0.85 -1.97 11.23
N ASP A 220 -1.65 -0.92 11.03
CA ASP A 220 -2.36 -0.22 12.11
C ASP A 220 -3.32 -1.14 12.88
N ARG A 221 -3.86 -2.19 12.25
CA ARG A 221 -4.66 -3.23 12.94
C ARG A 221 -3.80 -4.16 13.80
N LEU A 222 -2.55 -4.41 13.41
CA LEU A 222 -1.62 -5.20 14.22
C LEU A 222 -1.17 -4.46 15.49
N LEU A 223 -1.27 -3.13 15.50
CA LEU A 223 -0.84 -2.28 16.61
C LEU A 223 -1.93 -2.03 17.66
N LYS A 224 -3.17 -2.48 17.43
CA LYS A 224 -4.29 -2.33 18.37
C LYS A 224 -4.58 -3.64 19.08
#